data_AF-A0A4V1UQQ6-F1
#
_entry.id   AF-A0A4V1UQQ6-F1
#
_cell.length_a   1.000
_cell.length_b   1.000
_cell.length_c   1.000
_cell.angle_alpha   90.00
_cell.angle_beta   90.00
_cell.angle_gamma   90.00
#
_symmetry.space_group_name_H-M   'P 1'
#
loop_
_entity.id
_entity.type
_entity.pdbx_description
1 polymer ?
#
loop_
_entity_poly.entity_id
_entity_poly.type
_entity_poly.pdbx_seq_one_letter_code
_entity_poly.pdbx_strand_id
1 'polypeptide(L)'
;MRQALLALLLVVSIPTLCLTGCGSSPGGPSEPIASEQQVENMVKARSIFDASDKNWDNLPADKKDEYTKLVGAKDQAGGKSWWDKMGQPLGGGAGPSGG
;
A
#
# COMPACT_ATOMS: atom_id res chain seq x y z
N MET A 1 -32.34 11.31 49.97
CA MET A 1 -33.68 11.66 49.43
C MET A 1 -33.62 13.08 48.89
N ARG A 2 -34.23 13.31 47.71
CA ARG A 2 -34.66 14.61 47.14
C ARG A 2 -33.50 15.51 46.67
N GLN A 3 -33.25 15.62 45.36
CA GLN A 3 -34.00 16.48 44.42
C GLN A 3 -34.19 17.89 45.03
N ALA A 4 -33.80 18.98 44.40
CA ALA A 4 -34.10 19.28 43.01
C ALA A 4 -33.63 20.70 42.64
N LEU A 5 -33.79 21.03 41.35
CA LEU A 5 -34.13 22.36 40.83
C LEU A 5 -32.99 23.40 40.87
N LEU A 6 -32.75 24.21 39.84
CA LEU A 6 -33.29 24.36 38.49
C LEU A 6 -32.47 25.50 37.86
N ALA A 7 -32.21 25.39 36.56
CA ALA A 7 -32.15 26.48 35.60
C ALA A 7 -31.16 27.65 35.85
N LEU A 8 -30.35 27.99 34.84
CA LEU A 8 -30.81 28.87 33.75
C LEU A 8 -29.60 29.26 32.87
N LEU A 9 -29.63 28.78 31.63
CA LEU A 9 -29.22 29.47 30.40
C LEU A 9 -27.95 30.34 30.37
N LEU A 10 -26.96 29.82 29.66
CA LEU A 10 -26.14 30.53 28.65
C LEU A 10 -25.45 29.41 27.84
N VAL A 11 -26.11 28.67 26.94
CA VAL A 11 -26.47 29.05 25.55
C VAL A 11 -25.57 30.16 24.97
N VAL A 12 -24.99 29.87 23.80
CA VAL A 12 -24.16 30.72 22.91
C VAL A 12 -22.65 30.57 23.20
N SER A 13 -21.80 29.85 22.44
CA SER A 13 -21.81 29.55 20.99
C SER A 13 -21.05 28.25 20.65
N ILE A 14 -21.63 27.48 19.72
CA ILE A 14 -21.05 26.34 18.99
C ILE A 14 -20.10 26.90 17.90
N PRO A 15 -19.06 26.19 17.42
CA PRO A 15 -19.24 25.12 16.43
C PRO A 15 -18.42 23.85 16.78
N THR A 16 -19.04 22.69 16.95
CA THR A 16 -19.09 21.65 15.90
C THR A 16 -17.77 21.47 15.16
N LEU A 17 -16.79 20.89 15.85
CA LEU A 17 -15.96 19.87 15.19
C LEU A 17 -16.53 18.52 15.58
N CYS A 18 -17.17 17.91 14.60
CA CYS A 18 -17.79 16.61 14.65
C CYS A 18 -16.82 15.57 15.20
N LEU A 19 -16.90 15.26 16.50
CA LEU A 19 -16.60 13.92 17.02
C LEU A 19 -17.76 13.00 16.65
N THR A 20 -18.01 12.83 15.35
CA THR A 20 -18.87 11.76 14.86
C THR A 20 -17.97 10.58 14.55
N GLY A 21 -17.84 9.72 15.57
CA GLY A 21 -17.66 8.28 15.44
C GLY A 21 -16.66 7.81 14.38
N CYS A 22 -15.41 7.60 14.80
CA CYS A 22 -14.75 6.38 14.35
C CYS A 22 -15.25 5.27 15.29
N GLY A 23 -16.49 4.84 15.03
CA GLY A 23 -16.97 3.57 15.52
C GLY A 23 -15.97 2.50 15.11
N SER A 24 -15.82 1.50 15.97
CA SER A 24 -15.19 0.23 15.65
C SER A 24 -15.65 -0.21 14.25
N SER A 25 -14.82 0.00 13.24
CA SER A 25 -14.91 -0.71 11.97
C SER A 25 -14.06 -1.96 12.13
N PRO A 26 -14.67 -3.16 12.25
CA PRO A 26 -13.97 -4.41 12.03
C PRO A 26 -13.78 -4.53 10.51
N GLY A 27 -12.84 -3.77 9.96
CA GLY A 27 -12.75 -3.62 8.51
C GLY A 27 -11.48 -2.95 8.01
N GLY A 28 -10.43 -2.87 8.84
CA GLY A 28 -9.10 -2.70 8.26
C GLY A 28 -8.83 -3.93 7.39
N PRO A 29 -8.28 -3.79 6.17
CA PRO A 29 -7.81 -4.97 5.46
C PRO A 29 -6.79 -5.63 6.38
N SER A 30 -7.13 -6.81 6.89
CA SER A 30 -6.13 -7.73 7.42
C SER A 30 -5.28 -8.16 6.22
N GLU A 31 -4.46 -7.23 5.72
CA GLU A 31 -3.43 -7.59 4.75
C GLU A 31 -2.61 -8.67 5.45
N PRO A 32 -2.53 -9.88 4.88
CA PRO A 32 -1.74 -10.93 5.49
C PRO A 32 -0.33 -10.37 5.65
N ILE A 33 0.16 -10.33 6.89
CA ILE A 33 1.53 -9.94 7.18
C ILE A 33 2.39 -10.85 6.30
N ALA A 34 3.17 -10.25 5.39
CA ALA A 34 4.04 -11.02 4.52
C ALA A 34 4.95 -11.90 5.39
N SER A 35 5.03 -13.19 5.07
CA SER A 35 5.95 -14.07 5.76
C SER A 35 7.39 -13.57 5.61
N GLU A 36 8.26 -13.83 6.59
CA GLU A 36 9.68 -13.46 6.52
C GLU A 36 10.31 -13.93 5.21
N GLN A 37 9.97 -15.15 4.76
CA GLN A 37 10.41 -15.69 3.49
C GLN A 37 9.97 -14.86 2.27
N GLN A 38 8.74 -14.34 2.27
CA GLN A 38 8.27 -13.45 1.20
C GLN A 38 9.02 -12.12 1.21
N VAL A 39 9.31 -11.56 2.39
CA VAL A 39 10.10 -10.33 2.51
C VAL A 39 11.51 -10.55 1.97
N GLU A 40 12.18 -11.64 2.35
CA GLU A 40 13.50 -12.00 1.81
C GLU A 40 13.50 -12.14 0.28
N ASN A 41 12.47 -12.79 -0.26
CA ASN A 41 12.35 -12.96 -1.71
C ASN A 41 12.17 -11.61 -2.42
N MET A 42 11.40 -10.69 -1.85
CA MET A 42 11.23 -9.33 -2.38
C MET A 42 12.52 -8.51 -2.31
N VAL A 43 13.30 -8.63 -1.23
CA VAL A 43 14.61 -7.97 -1.12
C VAL A 43 15.59 -8.51 -2.17
N LYS A 44 15.63 -9.83 -2.39
CA LYS A 44 16.45 -10.44 -3.44
C LYS A 44 16.01 -10.01 -4.84
N ALA A 45 14.71 -10.00 -5.11
CA ALA A 45 14.16 -9.52 -6.38
C ALA A 45 14.54 -8.05 -6.63
N ARG A 46 14.45 -7.21 -5.59
CA ARG A 46 14.85 -5.80 -5.67
C ARG A 46 16.34 -5.63 -5.91
N SER A 47 17.18 -6.46 -5.30
CA SER A 47 18.63 -6.46 -5.55
C SER A 47 18.96 -6.77 -7.01
N ILE A 48 18.29 -7.77 -7.61
CA ILE A 48 18.43 -8.07 -9.04
C ILE A 48 18.00 -6.87 -9.90
N PHE A 49 16.90 -6.20 -9.51
CA PHE A 49 16.41 -5.01 -10.19
C PHE A 49 17.41 -3.84 -10.14
N ASP A 50 17.91 -3.50 -8.96
CA ASP A 50 18.82 -2.37 -8.76
C ASP A 50 20.24 -2.64 -9.30
N ALA A 51 20.68 -3.90 -9.33
CA ALA A 51 21.96 -4.31 -9.92
C ALA A 51 21.92 -4.37 -11.46
N SER A 52 20.72 -4.40 -12.05
CA SER A 52 20.53 -4.24 -13.48
C SER A 52 20.48 -2.76 -13.86
N ASP A 53 20.72 -2.44 -15.13
CA ASP A 53 20.43 -1.11 -15.69
C ASP A 53 18.91 -0.80 -15.78
N LYS A 54 18.09 -1.46 -14.95
CA LYS A 54 16.62 -1.43 -14.93
C LYS A 54 15.98 -1.86 -16.25
N ASN A 55 16.76 -2.50 -17.11
CA ASN A 55 16.34 -2.99 -18.41
C ASN A 55 16.20 -4.53 -18.36
N TRP A 56 14.95 -4.99 -18.36
CA TRP A 56 14.60 -6.41 -18.34
C TRP A 56 15.29 -7.20 -19.47
N ASP A 57 15.31 -6.64 -20.68
CA ASP A 57 15.78 -7.38 -21.87
C ASP A 57 17.27 -7.69 -21.80
N ASN A 58 18.04 -6.84 -21.11
CA ASN A 58 19.47 -7.01 -20.90
C ASN A 58 19.83 -8.04 -19.82
N LEU A 59 18.87 -8.51 -19.01
CA LEU A 59 19.18 -9.56 -18.04
C LEU A 59 19.43 -10.91 -18.74
N PRO A 60 20.44 -11.66 -18.27
CA PRO A 60 20.65 -13.02 -18.73
C PRO A 60 19.47 -13.91 -18.32
N ALA A 61 19.23 -14.99 -19.07
CA ALA A 61 18.02 -15.80 -18.92
C ALA A 61 17.88 -16.44 -17.53
N ASP A 62 18.99 -16.82 -16.90
CA ASP A 62 19.04 -17.35 -15.54
C ASP A 62 18.53 -16.33 -14.51
N LYS A 63 18.89 -15.05 -14.66
CA LYS A 63 18.42 -13.97 -13.78
C LYS A 63 16.95 -13.62 -14.00
N LYS A 64 16.47 -13.71 -15.24
CA LYS A 64 15.03 -13.57 -15.55
C LYS A 64 14.22 -14.67 -14.88
N ASP A 65 14.70 -15.90 -14.92
CA ASP A 65 14.04 -17.05 -14.27
C ASP A 65 14.11 -16.97 -12.74
N GLU A 66 15.27 -16.58 -12.18
CA GLU A 66 15.45 -16.35 -10.74
C GLU A 66 14.49 -15.26 -10.24
N TYR A 67 14.45 -14.11 -10.91
CA TYR A 67 13.54 -13.02 -10.58
C TYR A 67 12.07 -13.47 -10.64
N THR A 68 11.68 -14.17 -11.71
CA THR A 68 10.31 -14.69 -11.91
C THR A 68 9.86 -15.58 -10.76
N LYS A 69 10.74 -16.46 -10.27
CA LYS A 69 10.48 -17.32 -9.11
C LYS A 69 10.37 -16.52 -7.81
N LEU A 70 11.27 -15.56 -7.59
CA LEU A 70 11.28 -14.73 -6.38
C LEU A 70 10.01 -13.89 -6.23
N VAL A 71 9.47 -13.37 -7.35
CA VAL A 71 8.20 -12.62 -7.34
C VAL A 71 6.95 -13.49 -7.42
N GLY A 72 7.11 -14.82 -7.47
CA GLY A 72 6.00 -15.75 -7.57
C GLY A 72 5.20 -15.65 -8.88
N ALA A 73 5.82 -15.18 -9.97
CA ALA A 73 5.18 -15.13 -11.28
C ALA A 73 5.16 -16.53 -11.93
N LYS A 74 4.14 -16.77 -12.76
CA LYS A 74 3.94 -18.06 -13.45
C LYS A 74 4.93 -18.28 -14.59
N ASP A 75 5.43 -17.20 -15.18
CA ASP A 75 6.25 -17.19 -16.38
C ASP A 75 7.02 -15.86 -16.48
N GLN A 76 7.97 -15.78 -17.42
CA GLN A 76 8.81 -14.59 -17.62
C GLN A 76 8.01 -13.34 -18.04
N ALA A 77 6.86 -13.46 -18.71
CA ALA A 77 6.03 -12.30 -19.02
C ALA A 77 5.36 -11.75 -17.75
N GLY A 78 4.91 -12.65 -16.85
CA GLY A 78 4.48 -12.28 -15.50
C GLY A 78 5.62 -11.63 -14.67
N GLY A 79 6.84 -12.17 -14.76
CA GLY A 79 8.03 -11.59 -14.14
C GLY A 79 8.32 -10.18 -14.65
N LYS A 80 8.29 -9.98 -15.97
CA LYS A 80 8.46 -8.67 -16.60
C LYS A 80 7.37 -7.67 -16.18
N SER A 81 6.12 -8.11 -16.03
CA SER A 81 5.04 -7.23 -15.53
C SER A 81 5.33 -6.71 -14.12
N TRP A 82 5.87 -7.54 -13.24
CA TRP A 82 6.33 -7.12 -11.91
C TRP A 82 7.53 -6.19 -11.98
N TRP A 83 8.49 -6.48 -12.86
CA TRP A 83 9.64 -5.61 -13.12
C TRP A 83 9.22 -4.20 -13.52
N ASP A 84 8.33 -4.09 -14.50
CA ASP A 84 7.85 -2.80 -15.01
C ASP A 84 7.15 -2.00 -13.89
N LYS A 85 6.36 -2.65 -13.03
CA LYS A 85 5.74 -2.02 -11.85
C LYS A 85 6.75 -1.56 -10.81
N MET A 86 7.84 -2.30 -10.61
CA MET A 86 8.89 -1.93 -9.66
C MET A 86 9.69 -0.71 -10.11
N GLY A 87 9.84 -0.53 -11.43
CA GLY A 87 10.49 0.64 -12.03
C GLY A 87 9.62 1.89 -12.10
N GLN A 88 8.30 1.76 -11.92
CA GLN A 88 7.41 2.91 -11.89
C GLN A 88 7.56 3.67 -10.56
N PRO A 89 7.70 5.01 -10.59
CA PRO A 89 7.63 5.80 -9.38
C PRO A 89 6.23 5.62 -8.77
N LEU A 90 6.17 5.48 -7.44
CA LEU A 90 4.92 5.30 -6.66
C LEU A 90 3.94 6.50 -6.73
N GLY A 91 4.18 7.45 -7.63
CA GLY A 91 3.33 8.60 -7.93
C GLY A 91 3.01 8.75 -9.41
N GLY A 92 3.24 7.74 -10.25
CA GLY A 92 2.89 7.73 -11.68
C GLY A 92 1.38 7.60 -11.96
N GLY A 93 0.53 8.01 -11.02
CA GLY A 93 -0.86 8.26 -11.33
C GLY A 93 -0.89 9.36 -12.38
N ALA A 94 -1.57 9.09 -13.50
CA ALA A 94 -2.11 10.14 -14.32
C ALA A 94 -2.73 11.18 -13.38
N GLY A 95 -2.13 12.37 -13.29
CA GLY A 95 -2.84 13.52 -12.78
C GLY A 95 -4.16 13.60 -13.56
N PRO A 96 -5.29 13.94 -12.93
CA PRO A 96 -6.53 14.08 -13.67
C PRO A 96 -6.28 15.06 -14.80
N SER A 97 -6.36 14.58 -16.04
CA SER A 97 -6.53 15.45 -17.20
C SER A 97 -7.87 16.14 -17.01
N GLY A 98 -7.83 17.29 -16.34
CA GLY A 98 -8.94 18.24 -16.30
C GLY A 98 -9.09 18.81 -17.70
N GLY A 99 -10.15 18.39 -18.38
CA GLY A 99 -10.70 18.97 -19.59
C GLY A 99 -12.21 19.05 -19.43
#